data_AF-A0A0Q5DMM3-F1
#
_entry.id   AF-A0A0Q5DMM3-F1
#
_cell.length_a   1.000
_cell.length_b   1.000
_cell.length_c   1.000
_cell.angle_alpha   90.00
_cell.angle_beta   90.00
_cell.angle_gamma   90.00
#
_symmetry.space_group_name_H-M   'P 1'
#
loop_
_entity.id
_entity.type
_entity.pdbx_description
1 polymer ?
#
loop_
_entity_poly.entity_id
_entity_poly.type
_entity_poly.pdbx_seq_one_letter_code
_entity_poly.pdbx_strand_id
1 'polypeptide(L)' 'MSARMQIGLASNPEAIVVPIDAVRDPMTNPTAQVRDGRSGAVRSRSVTLGATHAQGVEILSGLATGDLVVLP' A
#
# COMPACT_ATOMS: atom_id res chain seq x y z
N MET A 1 3.30 33.29 -6.95
CA MET A 1 4.25 32.15 -6.92
C MET A 1 3.61 30.99 -7.65
N SER A 2 4.32 30.35 -8.59
CA SER A 2 3.84 29.18 -9.32
C SER A 2 4.97 28.17 -9.45
N ALA A 3 4.65 26.88 -9.36
CA ALA A 3 5.60 25.78 -9.56
C ALA A 3 5.26 25.02 -10.85
N ARG A 4 6.27 24.41 -11.47
CA ARG A 4 6.11 23.57 -12.66
C ARG A 4 5.85 22.13 -12.22
N MET A 5 4.64 21.64 -12.46
CA MET A 5 4.29 20.23 -12.23
C MET A 5 4.92 19.37 -13.32
N GLN A 6 5.62 18.32 -12.90
CA GLN A 6 6.08 17.23 -13.75
C GLN A 6 5.44 15.94 -13.23
N ILE A 7 4.74 15.22 -14.11
CA ILE A 7 4.15 13.92 -13.81
C ILE A 7 5.14 12.86 -14.32
N GLY A 8 5.76 12.12 -13.40
CA GLY A 8 6.54 10.94 -13.72
C GLY A 8 5.66 9.69 -13.54
N LEU A 9 5.54 8.87 -14.58
CA LEU A 9 4.86 7.57 -14.47
C LEU A 9 5.90 6.52 -14.08
N ALA A 10 5.88 6.07 -12.83
CA ALA A 10 6.59 4.86 -12.44
C ALA A 10 5.71 3.65 -12.83
N SER A 11 6.25 2.71 -13.60
CA SER A 11 5.60 1.43 -13.85
C SER A 11 6.44 0.34 -13.22
N ASN A 12 6.04 -0.09 -12.04
CA ASN A 12 6.53 -1.34 -11.46
C ASN A 12 5.42 -2.39 -11.57
N PRO A 13 5.51 -3.34 -12.53
CA PRO A 13 4.47 -4.34 -12.75
C PRO A 13 4.28 -5.31 -11.58
N GLU A 14 5.22 -5.38 -10.65
CA GLU A 14 5.13 -6.23 -9.45
C GLU A 14 4.55 -5.48 -8.24
N ALA A 15 4.35 -4.16 -8.33
CA ALA A 15 3.83 -3.37 -7.23
C ALA A 15 2.32 -3.62 -7.03
N ILE A 16 1.94 -3.92 -5.80
CA ILE A 16 0.53 -4.10 -5.42
C ILE A 16 -0.02 -2.72 -5.05
N VAL A 17 -1.07 -2.27 -5.75
CA VAL A 17 -1.74 -1.01 -5.40
C VAL A 17 -2.84 -1.27 -4.39
N VAL A 18 -2.78 -0.61 -3.24
CA VAL A 18 -3.83 -0.65 -2.21
C VAL A 18 -4.41 0.74 -1.97
N PRO A 19 -5.67 0.85 -1.54
CA PRO A 19 -6.24 2.11 -1.06
C PRO A 19 -5.37 2.76 0.03
N ILE A 20 -5.26 4.09 0.05
CA ILE A 20 -4.37 4.79 0.99
C ILE A 20 -4.78 4.63 2.46
N ASP A 21 -6.09 4.47 2.71
CA ASP A 21 -6.70 4.18 4.01
C ASP A 21 -6.38 2.77 4.53
N ALA A 22 -5.89 1.87 3.67
CA ALA A 22 -5.43 0.55 4.05
C ALA A 22 -4.06 0.56 4.78
N VAL A 23 -3.31 1.66 4.67
CA VAL A 23 -1.97 1.82 5.25
C VAL A 23 -2.03 2.62 6.54
N ARG A 24 -1.46 2.05 7.60
CA ARG A 24 -1.31 2.68 8.91
C ARG A 24 0.11 3.21 9.07
N ASP A 25 0.23 4.35 9.74
CA ASP A 25 1.49 5.03 10.05
C ASP A 25 2.45 5.19 8.85
N PRO A 26 1.97 5.70 7.68
CA PRO A 26 2.72 5.68 6.42
C PRO A 26 4.05 6.46 6.45
N MET A 27 4.21 7.40 7.39
CA MET A 27 5.38 8.28 7.48
C MET A 27 6.50 7.75 8.40
N THR A 28 6.21 6.75 9.24
CA THR A 28 7.14 6.29 10.29
C THR A 28 7.39 4.80 10.21
N ASN A 29 6.33 4.00 10.30
CA ASN A 29 6.40 2.54 10.25
C ASN A 29 5.19 1.99 9.49
N PRO A 30 5.20 2.08 8.15
CA PRO A 30 4.07 1.68 7.32
C PRO A 30 3.68 0.22 7.56
N THR A 31 2.43 0.02 7.94
CA THR A 31 1.86 -1.31 8.16
C THR A 31 0.50 -1.44 7.50
N ALA A 32 0.15 -2.66 7.07
CA ALA A 32 -1.16 -3.01 6.56
C ALA A 32 -1.75 -4.15 7.41
N GLN A 33 -3.07 -4.15 7.58
CA GLN A 33 -3.77 -5.25 8.23
C GLN A 33 -4.21 -6.28 7.19
N VAL A 34 -3.75 -7.53 7.34
CA VAL A 34 -4.07 -8.63 6.44
C VAL A 34 -4.92 -9.65 7.17
N ARG A 35 -6.01 -10.08 6.54
CA ARG A 35 -6.86 -11.17 7.02
C ARG A 35 -6.35 -12.50 6.48
N ASP A 36 -6.05 -13.41 7.39
CA ASP A 36 -5.68 -14.78 7.05
C ASP A 36 -6.91 -15.53 6.51
N GLY A 37 -6.83 -16.04 5.28
CA GLY A 37 -7.95 -16.70 4.61
C GLY A 37 -8.36 -18.05 5.22
N ARG A 38 -7.51 -18.69 6.03
CA ARG A 38 -7.80 -19.99 6.68
C ARG A 38 -8.40 -19.82 8.07
N SER A 39 -7.89 -18.86 8.83
CA SER A 39 -8.28 -18.65 10.23
C SER A 39 -9.20 -17.45 10.45
N GLY A 40 -9.31 -16.55 9.46
CA GLY A 40 -10.03 -15.28 9.58
C GLY A 40 -9.35 -14.25 10.48
N ALA A 41 -8.20 -14.59 11.08
CA ALA A 41 -7.48 -13.71 11.99
C ALA A 41 -6.87 -12.52 11.23
N VAL A 42 -6.96 -11.33 11.83
CA VAL A 42 -6.34 -10.12 11.30
C VAL A 42 -4.94 -9.99 11.88
N ARG A 43 -3.94 -9.81 11.03
CA ARG A 43 -2.54 -9.63 11.42
C ARG A 43 -2.01 -8.33 10.84
N SER A 44 -1.23 -7.60 11.65
CA SER A 44 -0.47 -6.45 11.14
C SER A 44 0.78 -6.93 10.43
N ARG A 45 1.09 -6.33 9.29
CA ARG A 45 2.28 -6.64 8.51
C ARG A 45 2.96 -5.35 8.07
N SER A 46 4.27 -5.27 8.32
CA SER A 46 5.08 -4.17 7.80
C SER A 46 5.15 -4.23 6.28
N VAL A 47 5.03 -3.08 5.64
CA VAL A 47 5.02 -2.95 4.19
C VAL A 47 6.00 -1.88 3.75
N THR A 48 6.59 -2.05 2.58
CA THR A 48 7.39 -0.99 1.94
C THR A 48 6.51 -0.24 0.96
N LEU A 49 6.36 1.07 1.15
CA LEU A 49 5.57 1.92 0.27
C LEU A 49 6.39 2.36 -0.95
N GLY A 50 5.73 2.44 -2.09
CA GLY A 50 6.25 3.00 -3.34
C GLY A 50 5.63 4.36 -3.64
N ALA A 51 5.34 4.61 -4.92
CA ALA A 51 4.71 5.85 -5.32
C ALA A 51 3.25 5.92 -4.84
N THR A 52 2.81 7.14 -4.51
CA THR A 52 1.39 7.43 -4.27
C THR A 52 0.77 7.92 -5.56
N HIS A 53 -0.38 7.36 -5.91
CA HIS A 53 -1.16 7.67 -7.10
C HIS A 53 -2.57 8.12 -6.70
N ALA A 54 -3.34 8.63 -7.66
CA ALA A 54 -4.71 9.06 -7.43
C ALA A 54 -5.63 7.91 -6.93
N GLN A 55 -5.31 6.66 -7.29
CA GLN A 55 -6.10 5.48 -6.91
C GLN A 55 -5.63 4.77 -5.63
N GLY A 56 -4.51 5.20 -5.02
CA GLY A 56 -3.95 4.53 -3.85
C GLY A 56 -2.43 4.65 -3.75
N VAL A 57 -1.84 3.78 -2.93
CA VAL A 57 -0.40 3.71 -2.70
C VAL A 57 0.14 2.36 -3.16
N GLU A 58 1.31 2.40 -3.80
CA GLU A 58 2.03 1.19 -4.16
C GLU A 58 2.63 0.53 -2.92
N ILE A 59 2.51 -0.80 -2.86
CA ILE A 59 3.20 -1.65 -1.92
C ILE A 59 4.26 -2.43 -2.71
N LEU A 60 5.52 -2.11 -2.43
CA LEU A 60 6.68 -2.73 -3.07
C LEU A 60 7.06 -4.06 -2.41
N SER A 61 6.79 -4.20 -1.11
CA SER A 61 7.00 -5.45 -0.39
C SER A 61 6.12 -5.54 0.86
N GLY A 62 5.98 -6.77 1.37
CA GLY A 62 5.19 -7.08 2.56
C GLY A 62 3.82 -7.67 2.22
N LEU A 63 3.23 -7.39 1.06
CA LEU A 63 1.99 -8.03 0.63
C LEU A 63 2.22 -9.01 -0.52
N ALA A 64 1.33 -9.97 -0.64
CA ALA A 64 1.29 -10.91 -1.75
C ALA A 64 -0.06 -10.82 -2.47
N THR A 65 -0.08 -11.15 -3.77
CA THR A 65 -1.31 -11.25 -4.54
C THR A 65 -2.27 -12.24 -3.88
N GLY A 66 -3.51 -11.81 -3.66
CA GLY A 66 -4.54 -12.60 -2.98
C GLY A 66 -4.64 -12.38 -1.46
N ASP A 67 -3.74 -11.59 -0.86
CA ASP A 67 -3.92 -11.12 0.51
C ASP A 67 -5.18 -10.25 0.62
N LEU A 68 -5.99 -10.49 1.65
CA LEU A 68 -7.16 -9.68 1.96
C LEU A 68 -6.77 -8.57 2.92
N VAL A 69 -6.65 -7.35 2.41
CA VAL A 69 -6.31 -6.18 3.23
C VAL A 69 -7.57 -5.62 3.89
N VAL A 70 -7.49 -5.34 5.18
CA VAL A 70 -8.59 -4.80 5.98
C VAL A 70 -8.52 -3.27 5.96
N LEU A 71 -9.61 -2.64 5.51
CA LEU A 71 -9.81 -1.20 5.61
C LEU A 71 -10.37 -0.83 7.00
N PRO A 72 -10.01 0.33 7.55
CA PRO A 72 -10.56 0.83 8.81
C PRO A 72 -12.05 1.19 8.73
#